data_AF-A0A1E5IX38-F1
#
_entry.id   AF-A0A1E5IX38-F1
#
_cell.length_a   1.000
_cell.length_b   1.000
_cell.length_c   1.000
_cell.angle_alpha   90.00
_cell.angle_beta   90.00
_cell.angle_gamma   90.00
#
_symmetry.space_group_name_H-M   'P 1'
#
loop_
_entity.id
_entity.type
_entity.pdbx_description
1 polymer ?
#
loop_
_entity_poly.entity_id
_entity_poly.type
_entity_poly.pdbx_seq_one_letter_code
_entity_poly.pdbx_strand_id
1 'polypeptide(L)'
;MTEITTLTQFLNTANTQFHVYDLGRRVQHIDMLAFAQIEQLNTPYPSPIQGHAQFAIVFWDASEQHYIWFLKLPLDERGLLSPAPRTQFIRMVLEALGSDPTKPISKEDQDRLANHPFAFKPSAEKLALFNALVRKQLGQPASPQYEFAYQYLSGQVNPQRWQDVGLQGIADICARINELDHLDQIKKSFDFAPIEVQIALCQQLEHIAIPDDVAAVLLQKLQQVQAEHRGYFLRALAAQPKQAQQAIEYLNQQEALDANMLITIAGRNWTALKQDQTRTIYLEALAKQEQHFFNQIFADIVAIPAIRTEMLMTLRDPNRSEQLSKAIGGLFKVTKA
;
A
#
# COMPACT_ATOMS: atom_id res chain seq x y z
N MET A 1 -11.94 -25.90 -26.12
CA MET A 1 -11.83 -24.55 -25.53
C MET A 1 -10.68 -24.59 -24.55
N THR A 2 -9.72 -23.68 -24.66
CA THR A 2 -8.61 -23.55 -23.71
C THR A 2 -9.18 -23.28 -22.33
N GLU A 3 -8.78 -24.02 -21.30
CA GLU A 3 -9.26 -23.79 -19.93
C GLU A 3 -8.77 -22.43 -19.45
N ILE A 4 -9.70 -21.55 -19.05
CA ILE A 4 -9.38 -20.22 -18.51
C ILE A 4 -8.87 -20.40 -17.07
N THR A 5 -7.59 -20.09 -16.84
CA THR A 5 -6.90 -20.36 -15.56
C THR A 5 -6.36 -19.11 -14.87
N THR A 6 -6.47 -17.94 -15.53
CA THR A 6 -6.02 -16.63 -15.04
C THR A 6 -7.07 -15.55 -15.27
N LEU A 7 -7.03 -14.50 -14.45
CA LEU A 7 -7.88 -13.30 -14.55
C LEU A 7 -7.59 -12.56 -15.86
N THR A 8 -6.32 -12.46 -16.27
CA THR A 8 -5.94 -11.87 -17.55
C THR A 8 -6.58 -12.61 -18.72
N GLN A 9 -6.52 -13.94 -18.75
CA GLN A 9 -7.19 -14.73 -19.79
C GLN A 9 -8.70 -14.53 -19.77
N PHE A 10 -9.30 -14.50 -18.58
CA PHE A 10 -10.73 -14.28 -18.41
C PHE A 10 -11.17 -12.92 -19.00
N LEU A 11 -10.55 -11.83 -18.57
CA LEU A 11 -10.89 -10.47 -18.99
C LEU A 11 -10.64 -10.24 -20.49
N ASN A 12 -9.57 -10.81 -21.03
CA ASN A 12 -9.29 -10.76 -22.47
C ASN A 12 -10.33 -11.53 -23.28
N THR A 13 -10.80 -12.70 -22.79
CA THR A 13 -11.85 -13.49 -23.46
C THR A 13 -13.19 -12.75 -23.44
N ALA A 14 -13.44 -11.95 -22.40
CA ALA A 14 -14.61 -11.09 -22.29
C ALA A 14 -14.54 -9.81 -23.15
N ASN A 15 -13.49 -9.62 -23.96
CA ASN A 15 -13.24 -8.38 -24.73
C ASN A 15 -13.23 -7.11 -23.87
N THR A 16 -12.72 -7.21 -22.64
CA THR A 16 -12.59 -6.07 -21.73
C THR A 16 -11.17 -5.52 -21.73
N GLN A 17 -11.05 -4.22 -21.48
CA GLN A 17 -9.80 -3.58 -21.09
C GLN A 17 -9.73 -3.53 -19.57
N PHE A 18 -8.52 -3.56 -19.00
CA PHE A 18 -8.37 -3.47 -17.55
C PHE A 18 -7.03 -2.90 -17.10
N HIS A 19 -7.05 -2.38 -15.86
CA HIS A 19 -5.90 -1.95 -15.08
C HIS A 19 -5.88 -2.66 -13.73
N VAL A 20 -4.68 -2.87 -13.19
CA VAL A 20 -4.48 -3.53 -11.89
C VAL A 20 -3.75 -2.60 -10.94
N TYR A 21 -4.19 -2.56 -9.69
CA TYR A 21 -3.56 -1.79 -8.62
C TYR A 21 -3.27 -2.69 -7.42
N ASP A 22 -2.06 -2.64 -6.86
CA ASP A 22 -1.80 -3.15 -5.51
C ASP A 22 -2.60 -2.30 -4.51
N LEU A 23 -3.19 -2.96 -3.53
CA LEU A 23 -3.81 -2.35 -2.36
C LEU A 23 -3.31 -3.00 -1.07
N GLY A 24 -2.25 -3.81 -1.12
CA GLY A 24 -1.64 -4.43 0.04
C GLY A 24 -0.95 -3.40 0.93
N ARG A 25 0.33 -3.16 0.67
CA ARG A 25 1.11 -2.19 1.46
C ARG A 25 0.97 -0.76 0.95
N ARG A 26 0.85 -0.55 -0.36
CA ARG A 26 0.65 0.79 -0.95
C ARG A 26 -0.38 0.71 -2.06
N VAL A 27 -1.02 1.84 -2.39
CA VAL A 27 -1.88 1.91 -3.57
C VAL A 27 -1.01 2.25 -4.77
N GLN A 28 -0.72 1.27 -5.62
CA GLN A 28 0.21 1.42 -6.75
C GLN A 28 -0.25 0.65 -7.97
N HIS A 29 -0.08 1.21 -9.17
CA HIS A 29 -0.37 0.49 -10.41
C HIS A 29 0.59 -0.71 -10.57
N ILE A 30 0.05 -1.86 -10.95
CA ILE A 30 0.83 -3.04 -11.33
C ILE A 30 0.81 -3.10 -12.86
N ASP A 31 2.00 -3.07 -13.47
CA ASP A 31 2.14 -3.24 -14.91
C ASP A 31 1.52 -4.55 -15.40
N MET A 32 0.90 -4.53 -16.58
CA MET A 32 0.15 -5.67 -17.12
C MET A 32 1.05 -6.89 -17.39
N LEU A 33 2.29 -6.68 -17.83
CA LEU A 33 3.24 -7.78 -18.01
C LEU A 33 3.64 -8.35 -16.64
N ALA A 34 3.89 -7.48 -15.66
CA ALA A 34 4.19 -7.90 -14.30
C ALA A 34 3.04 -8.70 -13.68
N PHE A 35 1.79 -8.25 -13.86
CA PHE A 35 0.61 -8.97 -13.37
C PHE A 35 0.47 -10.34 -14.05
N ALA A 36 0.67 -10.42 -15.36
CA ALA A 36 0.66 -11.70 -16.07
C ALA A 36 1.72 -12.67 -15.55
N GLN A 37 2.93 -12.20 -15.21
CA GLN A 37 3.98 -13.04 -14.60
C GLN A 37 3.59 -13.53 -13.19
N ILE A 38 2.92 -12.70 -12.40
CA ILE A 38 2.37 -13.09 -11.10
C ILE A 38 1.31 -14.18 -11.27
N GLU A 39 0.39 -14.02 -12.22
CA GLU A 39 -0.65 -15.03 -12.49
C GLU A 39 -0.07 -16.35 -13.04
N GLN A 40 1.01 -16.28 -13.81
CA GLN A 40 1.74 -17.46 -14.29
C GLN A 40 2.62 -18.12 -13.22
N LEU A 41 2.66 -17.56 -12.00
CA LEU A 41 3.47 -18.04 -10.87
C LEU A 41 4.99 -17.99 -11.16
N ASN A 42 5.40 -17.15 -12.11
CA ASN A 42 6.80 -16.95 -12.47
C ASN A 42 7.50 -15.99 -11.50
N THR A 43 6.75 -15.04 -10.95
CA THR A 43 7.26 -14.03 -10.00
C THR A 43 6.38 -13.95 -8.75
N PRO A 44 6.98 -13.75 -7.56
CA PRO A 44 6.22 -13.51 -6.35
C PRO A 44 5.44 -12.19 -6.42
N TYR A 45 4.38 -12.10 -5.62
CA TYR A 45 3.64 -10.86 -5.44
C TYR A 45 4.56 -9.78 -4.80
N PRO A 46 4.56 -8.52 -5.29
CA PRO A 46 5.61 -7.55 -4.96
C PRO A 46 5.58 -7.04 -3.51
N SER A 47 4.39 -6.89 -2.94
CA SER A 47 4.18 -6.24 -1.63
C SER A 47 3.09 -6.99 -0.83
N PRO A 48 3.33 -8.27 -0.51
CA PRO A 48 2.34 -9.09 0.21
C PRO A 48 2.08 -8.50 1.59
N ILE A 49 0.89 -8.70 2.13
CA ILE A 49 0.55 -8.31 3.50
C ILE A 49 -0.15 -9.47 4.20
N GLN A 50 0.39 -9.91 5.34
CA GLN A 50 -0.18 -11.00 6.12
C GLN A 50 -0.44 -12.27 5.28
N GLY A 51 0.50 -12.64 4.41
CA GLY A 51 0.39 -13.82 3.55
C GLY A 51 -0.63 -13.72 2.40
N HIS A 52 -1.10 -12.50 2.06
CA HIS A 52 -2.06 -12.30 0.98
C HIS A 52 -1.59 -11.26 -0.03
N ALA A 53 -1.99 -11.46 -1.29
CA ALA A 53 -2.09 -10.41 -2.28
C ALA A 53 -3.43 -9.68 -2.10
N GLN A 54 -3.40 -8.35 -2.07
CA GLN A 54 -4.59 -7.51 -2.04
C GLN A 54 -4.49 -6.52 -3.20
N PHE A 55 -5.37 -6.62 -4.18
CA PHE A 55 -5.31 -5.78 -5.38
C PHE A 55 -6.71 -5.43 -5.88
N ALA A 56 -6.78 -4.39 -6.70
CA ALA A 56 -7.97 -4.03 -7.43
C ALA A 56 -7.79 -4.28 -8.92
N ILE A 57 -8.85 -4.72 -9.58
CA ILE A 57 -8.95 -4.75 -11.04
C ILE A 57 -10.03 -3.74 -11.43
N VAL A 58 -9.66 -2.75 -12.22
CA VAL A 58 -10.59 -1.84 -12.89
C VAL A 58 -10.73 -2.31 -14.32
N PHE A 59 -11.94 -2.63 -14.77
CA PHE A 59 -12.15 -3.15 -16.11
C PHE A 59 -13.41 -2.55 -16.75
N TRP A 60 -13.41 -2.47 -18.07
CA TRP A 60 -14.49 -1.89 -18.86
C TRP A 60 -14.56 -2.53 -20.24
N ASP A 61 -15.73 -2.44 -20.86
CA ASP A 61 -15.97 -2.85 -22.23
C ASP A 61 -16.07 -1.63 -23.16
N ALA A 62 -16.50 -1.84 -24.40
CA ALA A 62 -16.69 -0.77 -25.39
C ALA A 62 -17.76 0.29 -25.01
N SER A 63 -18.59 0.03 -23.98
CA SER A 63 -19.53 1.02 -23.45
C SER A 63 -18.88 2.04 -22.52
N GLU A 64 -17.60 1.85 -22.16
CA GLU A 64 -16.86 2.67 -21.18
C GLU A 64 -17.48 2.64 -19.78
N GLN A 65 -18.33 1.64 -19.49
CA GLN A 65 -18.81 1.39 -18.14
C GLN A 65 -17.73 0.69 -17.32
N HIS A 66 -17.26 1.37 -16.27
CA HIS A 66 -16.16 0.91 -15.43
C HIS A 66 -16.67 0.09 -14.25
N TYR A 67 -16.08 -1.08 -14.07
CA TYR A 67 -16.31 -1.97 -12.94
C TYR A 67 -15.02 -2.14 -12.13
N ILE A 68 -15.16 -2.41 -10.84
CA ILE A 68 -14.04 -2.58 -9.92
C ILE A 68 -14.23 -3.86 -9.11
N TRP A 69 -13.20 -4.70 -9.09
CA TRP A 69 -13.08 -5.81 -8.15
C TRP A 69 -11.98 -5.55 -7.15
N PHE A 70 -12.25 -5.76 -5.86
CA PHE A 70 -11.25 -5.74 -4.80
C PHE A 70 -11.00 -7.17 -4.33
N LEU A 71 -9.84 -7.72 -4.68
CA LEU A 71 -9.51 -9.13 -4.48
C LEU A 71 -8.42 -9.31 -3.42
N LYS A 72 -8.67 -10.22 -2.48
CA LYS A 72 -7.72 -10.73 -1.49
C LYS A 72 -7.49 -12.21 -1.75
N LEU A 73 -6.32 -12.56 -2.27
CA LEU A 73 -5.94 -13.94 -2.59
C LEU A 73 -4.75 -14.39 -1.73
N PRO A 74 -4.77 -15.62 -1.18
CA PRO A 74 -3.68 -16.12 -0.36
C PRO A 74 -2.44 -16.44 -1.21
N LEU A 75 -1.28 -16.26 -0.59
CA LEU A 75 0.03 -16.57 -1.16
C LEU A 75 0.62 -17.82 -0.51
N ASP A 76 1.48 -18.52 -1.24
CA ASP A 76 2.29 -19.60 -0.69
C ASP A 76 3.55 -19.07 0.02
N GLU A 77 4.36 -19.97 0.58
CA GLU A 77 5.61 -19.64 1.28
C GLU A 77 6.68 -18.99 0.39
N ARG A 78 6.53 -19.09 -0.94
CA ARG A 78 7.39 -18.43 -1.94
C ARG A 78 6.85 -17.06 -2.32
N GLY A 79 5.69 -16.67 -1.81
CA GLY A 79 4.99 -15.44 -2.17
C GLY A 79 4.25 -15.52 -3.51
N LEU A 80 4.03 -16.72 -4.06
CA LEU A 80 3.28 -16.95 -5.29
C LEU A 80 1.78 -17.04 -5.01
N LEU A 81 0.93 -16.65 -5.97
CA LEU A 81 -0.51 -16.80 -5.83
C LEU A 81 -0.90 -18.27 -5.69
N SER A 82 -1.76 -18.58 -4.72
CA SER A 82 -2.34 -19.92 -4.60
C SER A 82 -3.27 -20.21 -5.80
N PRO A 83 -3.01 -21.25 -6.60
CA PRO A 83 -3.80 -21.50 -7.83
C PRO A 83 -5.26 -21.83 -7.54
N ALA A 84 -5.55 -22.62 -6.51
CA ALA A 84 -6.90 -23.11 -6.23
C ALA A 84 -7.90 -21.98 -5.89
N PRO A 85 -7.60 -21.05 -4.94
CA PRO A 85 -8.43 -19.86 -4.70
C PRO A 85 -8.68 -19.01 -5.94
N ARG A 86 -7.65 -18.80 -6.77
CA ARG A 86 -7.79 -18.05 -8.03
C ARG A 86 -8.75 -18.75 -8.99
N THR A 87 -8.56 -20.05 -9.23
CA THR A 87 -9.44 -20.83 -10.11
C THR A 87 -10.87 -20.85 -9.58
N GLN A 88 -11.05 -20.97 -8.26
CA GLN A 88 -12.36 -20.90 -7.64
C GLN A 88 -13.03 -19.55 -7.91
N PHE A 89 -12.29 -18.43 -7.80
CA PHE A 89 -12.81 -17.12 -8.15
C PHE A 89 -13.26 -17.03 -9.61
N ILE A 90 -12.41 -17.46 -10.55
CA ILE A 90 -12.75 -17.46 -11.98
C ILE A 90 -14.02 -18.29 -12.25
N ARG A 91 -14.16 -19.46 -11.61
CA ARG A 91 -15.39 -20.28 -11.72
C ARG A 91 -16.62 -19.54 -11.21
N MET A 92 -16.54 -18.88 -10.05
CA MET A 92 -17.65 -18.09 -9.51
C MET A 92 -18.05 -16.95 -10.46
N VAL A 93 -17.09 -16.28 -11.09
CA VAL A 93 -17.35 -15.22 -12.07
C VAL A 93 -18.03 -15.78 -13.32
N LEU A 94 -17.54 -16.90 -13.85
CA LEU A 94 -18.15 -17.58 -15.00
C LEU A 94 -19.58 -18.05 -14.70
N GLU A 95 -19.84 -18.55 -13.49
CA GLU A 95 -21.17 -18.96 -13.05
C GLU A 95 -22.13 -17.76 -12.89
N ALA A 96 -21.62 -16.62 -12.43
CA ALA A 96 -22.41 -15.39 -12.27
C ALA A 96 -22.76 -14.75 -13.62
N LEU A 97 -21.80 -14.66 -14.55
CA LEU A 97 -22.00 -14.04 -15.86
C LEU A 97 -22.66 -14.99 -16.88
N GLY A 98 -22.71 -16.28 -16.58
CA GLY A 98 -23.22 -17.32 -17.46
C GLY A 98 -22.28 -17.64 -18.63
N SER A 99 -22.78 -18.37 -19.63
CA SER A 99 -21.97 -18.87 -20.75
C SER A 99 -21.49 -17.80 -21.74
N ASP A 100 -21.97 -16.56 -21.61
CA ASP A 100 -21.62 -15.45 -22.49
C ASP A 100 -21.01 -14.29 -21.69
N PRO A 101 -19.66 -14.26 -21.56
CA PRO A 101 -18.96 -13.23 -20.80
C PRO A 101 -19.04 -11.84 -21.45
N THR A 102 -19.66 -11.70 -22.62
CA THR A 102 -19.83 -10.41 -23.33
C THR A 102 -21.16 -9.72 -22.99
N LYS A 103 -22.03 -10.37 -22.21
CA LYS A 103 -23.29 -9.74 -21.78
C LYS A 103 -23.04 -8.65 -20.75
N PRO A 104 -23.81 -7.54 -20.79
CA PRO A 104 -23.73 -6.50 -19.77
C PRO A 104 -24.09 -7.07 -18.40
N ILE A 105 -23.27 -6.74 -17.40
CA ILE A 105 -23.41 -7.25 -16.03
C ILE A 105 -24.66 -6.64 -15.39
N SER A 106 -25.66 -7.47 -15.07
CA SER A 106 -26.87 -7.01 -14.40
C SER A 106 -26.57 -6.53 -12.97
N LYS A 107 -27.48 -5.75 -12.38
CA LYS A 107 -27.32 -5.32 -10.97
C LYS A 107 -27.28 -6.49 -9.99
N GLU A 108 -28.05 -7.55 -10.25
CA GLU A 108 -28.03 -8.77 -9.45
C GLU A 108 -26.67 -9.50 -9.56
N ASP A 109 -26.08 -9.53 -10.77
CA ASP A 109 -24.76 -10.12 -10.97
C ASP A 109 -23.68 -9.28 -10.29
N GLN A 110 -23.80 -7.95 -10.31
CA GLN A 110 -22.91 -7.06 -9.55
C GLN A 110 -22.97 -7.34 -8.04
N ASP A 111 -24.17 -7.49 -7.48
CA ASP A 111 -24.35 -7.78 -6.05
C ASP A 111 -23.80 -9.16 -5.67
N ARG A 112 -23.93 -10.17 -6.55
CA ARG A 112 -23.31 -11.49 -6.35
C ARG A 112 -21.79 -11.43 -6.45
N LEU A 113 -21.26 -10.70 -7.43
CA LEU A 113 -19.82 -10.48 -7.62
C LEU A 113 -19.21 -9.56 -6.56
N ALA A 114 -20.01 -8.80 -5.81
CA ALA A 114 -19.55 -8.02 -4.66
C ALA A 114 -19.42 -8.88 -3.39
N ASN A 115 -20.13 -10.00 -3.31
CA ASN A 115 -20.25 -10.84 -2.12
C ASN A 115 -19.61 -12.23 -2.34
N HIS A 116 -18.30 -12.28 -2.56
CA HIS A 116 -17.54 -13.53 -2.69
C HIS A 116 -16.46 -13.68 -1.61
N PRO A 117 -15.99 -14.91 -1.30
CA PRO A 117 -15.02 -15.18 -0.23
C PRO A 117 -13.65 -14.49 -0.37
N PHE A 118 -13.35 -13.99 -1.57
CA PHE A 118 -12.09 -13.30 -1.87
C PHE A 118 -12.26 -11.78 -1.93
N ALA A 119 -13.45 -11.26 -1.66
CA ALA A 119 -13.70 -9.83 -1.61
C ALA A 119 -13.07 -9.25 -0.35
N PHE A 120 -12.56 -8.03 -0.45
CA PHE A 120 -12.22 -7.24 0.74
C PHE A 120 -12.62 -5.78 0.54
N LYS A 121 -12.84 -5.08 1.65
CA LYS A 121 -13.13 -3.64 1.63
C LYS A 121 -11.85 -2.87 1.97
N PRO A 122 -11.30 -2.06 1.04
CA PRO A 122 -10.20 -1.16 1.35
C PRO A 122 -10.58 -0.16 2.44
N SER A 123 -9.58 0.38 3.16
CA SER A 123 -9.83 1.50 4.06
C SER A 123 -10.25 2.75 3.28
N ALA A 124 -10.87 3.71 3.97
CA ALA A 124 -11.35 4.94 3.33
C ALA A 124 -10.21 5.72 2.64
N GLU A 125 -9.02 5.73 3.25
CA GLU A 125 -7.83 6.40 2.72
C GLU A 125 -7.33 5.74 1.44
N LYS A 126 -7.23 4.40 1.43
CA LYS A 126 -6.83 3.65 0.23
C LYS A 126 -7.85 3.82 -0.89
N LEU A 127 -9.14 3.77 -0.55
CA LEU A 127 -10.21 3.90 -1.52
C LEU A 127 -10.21 5.30 -2.15
N ALA A 128 -10.01 6.35 -1.34
CA ALA A 128 -9.92 7.73 -1.82
C ALA A 128 -8.78 7.90 -2.82
N LEU A 129 -7.57 7.43 -2.48
CA LEU A 129 -6.44 7.52 -3.40
C LEU A 129 -6.60 6.65 -4.63
N PHE A 130 -7.10 5.41 -4.47
CA PHE A 130 -7.37 4.52 -5.57
C PHE A 130 -8.30 5.17 -6.59
N ASN A 131 -9.42 5.75 -6.13
CA ASN A 131 -10.36 6.45 -7.00
C ASN A 131 -9.70 7.65 -7.71
N ALA A 132 -8.86 8.41 -7.01
CA ALA A 132 -8.14 9.54 -7.60
C ALA A 132 -7.15 9.10 -8.69
N LEU A 133 -6.40 8.03 -8.45
CA LEU A 133 -5.46 7.44 -9.42
C LEU A 133 -6.19 6.86 -10.64
N VAL A 134 -7.29 6.13 -10.42
CA VAL A 134 -8.11 5.57 -11.51
C VAL A 134 -8.69 6.68 -12.38
N ARG A 135 -9.29 7.72 -11.79
CA ARG A 135 -9.81 8.88 -12.54
C ARG A 135 -8.71 9.53 -13.37
N LYS A 136 -7.55 9.78 -12.76
CA LYS A 136 -6.40 10.36 -13.46
C LYS A 136 -5.93 9.47 -14.62
N GLN A 137 -5.80 8.17 -14.39
CA GLN A 137 -5.37 7.19 -15.40
C GLN A 137 -6.32 7.14 -16.59
N LEU A 138 -7.62 7.25 -16.34
CA LEU A 138 -8.69 7.24 -17.36
C LEU A 138 -8.93 8.61 -18.01
N GLY A 139 -8.11 9.63 -17.71
CA GLY A 139 -8.30 10.99 -18.24
C GLY A 139 -9.58 11.68 -17.75
N GLN A 140 -10.18 11.21 -16.66
CA GLN A 140 -11.39 11.77 -16.06
C GLN A 140 -11.08 12.97 -15.16
N PRO A 141 -12.05 13.90 -15.00
CA PRO A 141 -11.90 14.98 -14.03
C PRO A 141 -11.77 14.43 -12.60
N ALA A 142 -11.10 15.23 -11.76
CA ALA A 142 -11.03 15.01 -10.31
C ALA A 142 -12.44 14.96 -9.69
N SER A 143 -12.54 14.45 -8.46
CA SER A 143 -13.84 14.37 -7.79
C SER A 143 -14.45 15.75 -7.52
N PRO A 144 -15.76 15.84 -7.25
CA PRO A 144 -16.40 17.09 -6.83
C PRO A 144 -15.80 17.73 -5.56
N GLN A 145 -15.04 16.98 -4.76
CA GLN A 145 -14.39 17.49 -3.54
C GLN A 145 -13.05 18.20 -3.81
N TYR A 146 -12.50 18.06 -5.03
CA TYR A 146 -11.20 18.62 -5.40
C TYR A 146 -11.13 20.13 -5.21
N GLU A 147 -12.13 20.86 -5.73
CA GLU A 147 -12.13 22.33 -5.75
C GLU A 147 -11.98 22.91 -4.34
N PHE A 148 -12.81 22.45 -3.40
CA PHE A 148 -12.76 22.94 -2.02
C PHE A 148 -11.46 22.54 -1.31
N ALA A 149 -10.97 21.31 -1.53
CA ALA A 149 -9.70 20.89 -0.98
C ALA A 149 -8.53 21.75 -1.51
N TYR A 150 -8.55 22.13 -2.78
CA TYR A 150 -7.53 22.98 -3.38
C TYR A 150 -7.60 24.40 -2.81
N GLN A 151 -8.79 25.00 -2.74
CA GLN A 151 -9.00 26.31 -2.12
C GLN A 151 -8.50 26.34 -0.66
N TYR A 152 -8.69 25.24 0.07
CA TYR A 152 -8.20 25.10 1.44
C TYR A 152 -6.67 25.00 1.50
N LEU A 153 -6.05 24.08 0.76
CA LEU A 153 -4.59 23.87 0.79
C LEU A 153 -3.82 25.09 0.25
N SER A 154 -4.44 25.87 -0.64
CA SER A 154 -3.87 27.13 -1.16
C SER A 154 -4.13 28.36 -0.28
N GLY A 155 -4.85 28.21 0.84
CA GLY A 155 -5.14 29.30 1.78
C GLY A 155 -6.16 30.32 1.26
N GLN A 156 -6.93 29.99 0.22
CA GLN A 156 -7.99 30.85 -0.32
C GLN A 156 -9.25 30.87 0.56
N VAL A 157 -9.44 29.84 1.40
CA VAL A 157 -10.50 29.78 2.40
C VAL A 157 -9.92 29.84 3.82
N ASN A 158 -10.78 30.22 4.76
CA ASN A 158 -10.42 30.28 6.16
C ASN A 158 -9.95 28.88 6.68
N PRO A 159 -8.77 28.78 7.32
CA PRO A 159 -8.27 27.55 7.95
C PRO A 159 -9.21 26.89 8.96
N GLN A 160 -10.12 27.63 9.59
CA GLN A 160 -11.12 27.06 10.49
C GLN A 160 -12.14 26.16 9.78
N ARG A 161 -12.25 26.22 8.44
CA ARG A 161 -13.15 25.40 7.64
C ARG A 161 -12.60 24.02 7.29
N TRP A 162 -11.62 23.53 8.03
CA TRP A 162 -10.97 22.25 7.74
C TRP A 162 -11.95 21.05 7.77
N GLN A 163 -13.05 21.12 8.53
CA GLN A 163 -14.06 20.03 8.57
C GLN A 163 -14.80 19.85 7.25
N ASP A 164 -14.84 20.89 6.41
CA ASP A 164 -15.46 20.85 5.09
C ASP A 164 -14.53 20.18 4.05
N VAL A 165 -13.25 19.95 4.40
CA VAL A 165 -12.25 19.37 3.51
C VAL A 165 -12.44 17.87 3.43
N GLY A 166 -13.03 17.42 2.33
CA GLY A 166 -13.25 16.00 2.08
C GLY A 166 -11.96 15.25 1.72
N LEU A 167 -11.81 14.04 2.28
CA LEU A 167 -10.66 13.15 2.04
C LEU A 167 -10.43 12.84 0.55
N GLN A 168 -11.50 12.69 -0.23
CA GLN A 168 -11.39 12.41 -1.67
C GLN A 168 -10.75 13.58 -2.43
N GLY A 169 -11.02 14.83 -2.01
CA GLY A 169 -10.39 16.01 -2.59
C GLY A 169 -8.90 16.09 -2.29
N ILE A 170 -8.49 15.76 -1.06
CA ILE A 170 -7.07 15.64 -0.69
C ILE A 170 -6.38 14.56 -1.55
N ALA A 171 -7.03 13.41 -1.70
CA ALA A 171 -6.52 12.31 -2.53
C ALA A 171 -6.35 12.72 -4.01
N ASP A 172 -7.30 13.50 -4.56
CA ASP A 172 -7.22 14.01 -5.93
C ASP A 172 -6.02 14.93 -6.16
N ILE A 173 -5.72 15.80 -5.18
CA ILE A 173 -4.56 16.70 -5.21
C ILE A 173 -3.26 15.89 -5.09
N CYS A 174 -3.19 14.92 -4.17
CA CYS A 174 -2.03 14.05 -4.01
C CYS A 174 -1.76 13.19 -5.26
N ALA A 175 -2.78 12.56 -5.86
CA ALA A 175 -2.62 11.80 -7.10
C ALA A 175 -2.11 12.67 -8.27
N ARG A 176 -2.34 13.99 -8.20
CA ARG A 176 -1.93 15.01 -9.17
C ARG A 176 -0.79 15.89 -8.65
N ILE A 177 0.03 15.39 -7.73
CA ILE A 177 1.08 16.19 -7.06
C ILE A 177 2.01 16.94 -8.02
N ASN A 178 2.29 16.38 -9.21
CA ASN A 178 3.18 16.98 -10.21
C ASN A 178 2.45 17.84 -11.26
N GLU A 179 1.17 18.13 -11.06
CA GLU A 179 0.37 18.99 -11.95
C GLU A 179 0.13 20.35 -11.28
N LEU A 180 0.05 21.39 -12.10
CA LEU A 180 -0.20 22.76 -11.66
C LEU A 180 0.80 23.18 -10.56
N ASP A 181 0.31 23.74 -9.47
CA ASP A 181 1.06 24.15 -8.28
C ASP A 181 0.78 23.25 -7.06
N HIS A 182 0.19 22.07 -7.25
CA HIS A 182 -0.23 21.17 -6.16
C HIS A 182 0.91 20.85 -5.18
N LEU A 183 2.11 20.60 -5.69
CA LEU A 183 3.30 20.36 -4.89
C LEU A 183 3.56 21.49 -3.89
N ASP A 184 3.50 22.74 -4.37
CA ASP A 184 3.74 23.91 -3.54
C ASP A 184 2.62 24.12 -2.52
N GLN A 185 1.37 23.89 -2.91
CA GLN A 185 0.23 24.01 -2.00
C GLN A 185 0.25 22.92 -0.92
N ILE A 186 0.60 21.68 -1.26
CA ILE A 186 0.79 20.62 -0.26
C ILE A 186 1.87 21.03 0.75
N LYS A 187 3.04 21.49 0.29
CA LYS A 187 4.14 21.89 1.18
C LYS A 187 3.73 23.01 2.13
N LYS A 188 3.17 24.10 1.59
CA LYS A 188 2.74 25.26 2.38
C LYS A 188 1.64 24.92 3.36
N SER A 189 0.75 23.99 2.99
CA SER A 189 -0.36 23.58 3.86
C SER A 189 0.09 23.03 5.22
N PHE A 190 1.26 22.38 5.30
CA PHE A 190 1.78 21.88 6.58
C PHE A 190 2.11 22.98 7.59
N ASP A 191 2.21 24.25 7.17
CA ASP A 191 2.53 25.36 8.07
C ASP A 191 1.30 25.95 8.77
N PHE A 192 0.10 25.77 8.20
CA PHE A 192 -1.12 26.37 8.75
C PHE A 192 -2.26 25.38 8.98
N ALA A 193 -2.28 24.23 8.27
CA ALA A 193 -3.36 23.27 8.39
C ALA A 193 -3.34 22.62 9.77
N PRO A 194 -4.51 22.32 10.37
CA PRO A 194 -4.57 21.60 11.63
C PRO A 194 -4.13 20.15 11.44
N ILE A 195 -3.84 19.47 12.55
CA ILE A 195 -3.22 18.14 12.54
C ILE A 195 -4.05 17.10 11.78
N GLU A 196 -5.37 17.21 11.78
CA GLU A 196 -6.30 16.32 11.08
C GLU A 196 -6.08 16.35 9.57
N VAL A 197 -5.92 17.55 9.00
CA VAL A 197 -5.64 17.71 7.56
C VAL A 197 -4.22 17.27 7.23
N GLN A 198 -3.25 17.55 8.10
CA GLN A 198 -1.88 17.08 7.91
C GLN A 198 -1.80 15.54 7.94
N ILE A 199 -2.54 14.89 8.84
CA ILE A 199 -2.68 13.43 8.90
C ILE A 199 -3.33 12.91 7.63
N ALA A 200 -4.44 13.52 7.17
CA ALA A 200 -5.10 13.13 5.94
C ALA A 200 -4.15 13.21 4.73
N LEU A 201 -3.37 14.29 4.62
CA LEU A 201 -2.31 14.40 3.61
C LEU A 201 -1.30 13.26 3.74
N CYS A 202 -0.76 13.00 4.94
CA CYS A 202 0.21 11.92 5.17
C CYS A 202 -0.32 10.55 4.75
N GLN A 203 -1.59 10.26 5.03
CA GLN A 203 -2.28 9.02 4.64
C GLN A 203 -2.43 8.88 3.12
N GLN A 204 -2.49 9.98 2.36
CA GLN A 204 -2.47 9.93 0.90
C GLN A 204 -1.04 9.85 0.35
N LEU A 205 -0.11 10.61 0.93
CA LEU A 205 1.29 10.69 0.50
C LEU A 205 2.04 9.37 0.69
N GLU A 206 1.67 8.52 1.66
CA GLU A 206 2.32 7.21 1.90
C GLU A 206 2.28 6.25 0.70
N HIS A 207 1.38 6.49 -0.24
CA HIS A 207 1.10 5.60 -1.36
C HIS A 207 1.74 6.06 -2.68
N ILE A 208 2.01 7.35 -2.84
CA ILE A 208 2.54 7.92 -4.09
C ILE A 208 4.04 8.20 -4.00
N ALA A 209 4.70 8.39 -5.15
CA ALA A 209 6.03 8.98 -5.16
C ALA A 209 5.91 10.47 -4.81
N ILE A 210 6.73 10.93 -3.85
CA ILE A 210 6.77 12.33 -3.44
C ILE A 210 8.15 12.92 -3.78
N PRO A 211 8.26 14.20 -4.17
CA PRO A 211 9.56 14.82 -4.38
C PRO A 211 10.35 15.07 -3.07
N ASP A 212 11.66 15.28 -3.20
CA ASP A 212 12.59 15.37 -2.07
C ASP A 212 12.28 16.54 -1.12
N ASP A 213 11.73 17.63 -1.64
CA ASP A 213 11.37 18.82 -0.87
C ASP A 213 10.13 18.59 0.00
N VAL A 214 9.11 17.88 -0.51
CA VAL A 214 7.97 17.41 0.29
C VAL A 214 8.46 16.46 1.40
N ALA A 215 9.36 15.54 1.05
CA ALA A 215 9.93 14.61 2.02
C ALA A 215 10.74 15.32 3.12
N ALA A 216 11.46 16.39 2.79
CA ALA A 216 12.16 17.21 3.77
C ALA A 216 11.19 17.89 4.75
N VAL A 217 10.08 18.45 4.25
CA VAL A 217 9.01 19.04 5.09
C VAL A 217 8.42 17.98 6.02
N LEU A 218 8.10 16.79 5.50
CA LEU A 218 7.55 15.69 6.30
C LEU A 218 8.50 15.22 7.41
N LEU A 219 9.80 15.11 7.11
CA LEU A 219 10.82 14.77 8.10
C LEU A 219 10.92 15.84 9.19
N GLN A 220 10.91 17.12 8.81
CA GLN A 220 10.93 18.22 9.77
C GLN A 220 9.68 18.19 10.68
N LYS A 221 8.49 17.99 10.11
CA LYS A 221 7.24 17.89 10.88
C LYS A 221 7.25 16.66 11.80
N LEU A 222 7.77 15.51 11.36
CA LEU A 222 7.95 14.33 12.20
C LEU A 222 8.78 14.62 13.46
N GLN A 223 9.84 15.42 13.33
CA GLN A 223 10.72 15.76 14.45
C GLN A 223 10.03 16.67 15.47
N GLN A 224 9.09 17.50 15.02
CA GLN A 224 8.45 18.55 15.82
C GLN A 224 7.07 18.14 16.39
N VAL A 225 6.38 17.19 15.73
CA VAL A 225 5.04 16.78 16.11
C VAL A 225 5.03 15.94 17.41
N GLN A 226 3.89 15.98 18.11
CA GLN A 226 3.62 15.12 19.26
C GLN A 226 3.80 13.64 18.91
N ALA A 227 4.26 12.85 19.90
CA ALA A 227 4.68 11.46 19.70
C ALA A 227 3.59 10.58 19.04
N GLU A 228 2.33 10.76 19.45
CA GLU A 228 1.18 10.01 18.93
C GLU A 228 0.91 10.21 17.44
N HIS A 229 1.42 11.28 16.83
CA HIS A 229 1.22 11.57 15.40
C HIS A 229 2.42 11.22 14.53
N ARG A 230 3.61 10.98 15.11
CA ARG A 230 4.85 10.73 14.36
C ARG A 230 4.72 9.59 13.34
N GLY A 231 3.93 8.57 13.67
CA GLY A 231 3.66 7.44 12.77
C GLY A 231 3.09 7.87 11.43
N TYR A 232 2.20 8.87 11.37
CA TYR A 232 1.62 9.35 10.11
C TYR A 232 2.66 9.98 9.20
N PHE A 233 3.52 10.85 9.76
CA PHE A 233 4.60 11.48 9.00
C PHE A 233 5.67 10.47 8.57
N LEU A 234 5.97 9.46 9.40
CA LEU A 234 6.88 8.38 9.02
C LEU A 234 6.33 7.59 7.84
N ARG A 235 5.04 7.23 7.88
CA ARG A 235 4.35 6.53 6.78
C ARG A 235 4.41 7.34 5.48
N ALA A 236 4.23 8.65 5.55
CA ALA A 236 4.28 9.54 4.38
C ALA A 236 5.66 9.51 3.67
N LEU A 237 6.73 9.16 4.38
CA LEU A 237 8.08 8.99 3.82
C LEU A 237 8.29 7.62 3.12
N ALA A 238 7.27 6.78 2.97
CA ALA A 238 7.37 5.43 2.39
C ALA A 238 8.05 5.37 1.02
N ALA A 239 7.86 6.41 0.19
CA ALA A 239 8.44 6.50 -1.14
C ALA A 239 9.87 7.06 -1.15
N GLN A 240 10.40 7.49 -0.01
CA GLN A 240 11.64 8.25 0.10
C GLN A 240 12.59 7.59 1.11
N PRO A 241 13.33 6.54 0.69
CA PRO A 241 14.15 5.73 1.59
C PRO A 241 15.15 6.55 2.38
N LYS A 242 15.77 7.57 1.78
CA LYS A 242 16.79 8.39 2.45
C LYS A 242 16.20 9.17 3.65
N GLN A 243 15.08 9.85 3.45
CA GLN A 243 14.40 10.61 4.50
C GLN A 243 13.77 9.67 5.53
N ALA A 244 13.26 8.50 5.10
CA ALA A 244 12.80 7.47 6.02
C ALA A 244 13.95 6.91 6.90
N GLN A 245 15.15 6.70 6.36
CA GLN A 245 16.33 6.31 7.13
C GLN A 245 16.68 7.37 8.19
N GLN A 246 16.70 8.65 7.81
CA GLN A 246 16.92 9.76 8.75
C GLN A 246 15.85 9.83 9.84
N ALA A 247 14.59 9.59 9.50
CA ALA A 247 13.49 9.52 10.46
C ALA A 247 13.67 8.35 11.45
N ILE A 248 14.05 7.17 10.96
CA ILE A 248 14.28 5.98 11.78
C ILE A 248 15.46 6.19 12.73
N GLU A 249 16.55 6.78 12.24
CA GLU A 249 17.71 7.13 13.06
C GLU A 249 17.34 8.13 14.16
N TYR A 250 16.60 9.18 13.81
CA TYR A 250 16.07 10.14 14.78
C TYR A 250 15.20 9.47 15.84
N LEU A 251 14.23 8.64 15.42
CA LEU A 251 13.34 7.92 16.34
C LEU A 251 14.13 6.98 17.26
N ASN A 252 15.18 6.34 16.77
CA ASN A 252 16.07 5.52 17.59
C ASN A 252 16.81 6.34 18.65
N GLN A 253 17.35 7.50 18.28
CA GLN A 253 18.02 8.42 19.21
C GLN A 253 17.07 8.95 20.30
N GLN A 254 15.79 9.07 19.99
CA GLN A 254 14.73 9.48 20.92
C GLN A 254 14.11 8.30 21.70
N GLU A 255 14.65 7.08 21.56
CA GLU A 255 14.09 5.84 22.13
C GLU A 255 12.59 5.62 21.79
N ALA A 256 12.17 6.12 20.62
CA ALA A 256 10.78 6.18 20.18
C ALA A 256 10.41 5.07 19.17
N LEU A 257 11.23 4.04 19.01
CA LEU A 257 10.94 2.87 18.17
C LEU A 257 10.11 1.82 18.94
N ASP A 258 8.88 2.19 19.26
CA ASP A 258 7.90 1.28 19.89
C ASP A 258 7.31 0.27 18.88
N ALA A 259 6.45 -0.62 19.37
CA ALA A 259 5.79 -1.62 18.54
C ALA A 259 5.03 -1.01 17.34
N ASN A 260 4.38 0.14 17.52
CA ASN A 260 3.61 0.80 16.46
C ASN A 260 4.53 1.38 15.38
N MET A 261 5.67 1.97 15.76
CA MET A 261 6.68 2.43 14.81
C MET A 261 7.31 1.26 14.06
N LEU A 262 7.57 0.14 14.74
CA LEU A 262 8.14 -1.06 14.12
C LEU A 262 7.19 -1.69 13.09
N ILE A 263 5.88 -1.75 13.39
CA ILE A 263 4.83 -2.15 12.44
C ILE A 263 4.78 -1.16 11.27
N THR A 264 4.85 0.14 11.56
CA THR A 264 4.83 1.19 10.54
C THR A 264 5.97 1.02 9.54
N ILE A 265 7.19 0.82 10.03
CA ILE A 265 8.37 0.64 9.18
C ILE A 265 8.23 -0.62 8.32
N ALA A 266 7.82 -1.75 8.91
CA ALA A 266 7.57 -3.00 8.18
C ALA A 266 6.50 -2.83 7.09
N GLY A 267 5.41 -2.14 7.43
CA GLY A 267 4.23 -2.01 6.58
C GLY A 267 4.31 -0.92 5.52
N ARG A 268 5.19 0.07 5.67
CA ARG A 268 5.28 1.26 4.78
C ARG A 268 6.69 1.65 4.37
N ASN A 269 7.67 1.58 5.26
CA ASN A 269 9.03 2.09 5.02
C ASN A 269 10.07 0.99 4.82
N TRP A 270 9.67 -0.23 4.46
CA TRP A 270 10.57 -1.39 4.34
C TRP A 270 11.73 -1.17 3.35
N THR A 271 11.56 -0.29 2.37
CA THR A 271 12.61 0.10 1.43
C THR A 271 13.79 0.81 2.11
N ALA A 272 13.56 1.50 3.22
CA ALA A 272 14.61 2.10 4.04
C ALA A 272 15.55 1.04 4.62
N LEU A 273 15.02 -0.16 4.92
CA LEU A 273 15.76 -1.28 5.49
C LEU A 273 16.77 -1.93 4.52
N LYS A 274 16.79 -1.51 3.24
CA LYS A 274 17.85 -1.93 2.31
C LYS A 274 19.23 -1.44 2.76
N GLN A 275 19.29 -0.30 3.45
CA GLN A 275 20.53 0.21 4.03
C GLN A 275 20.86 -0.55 5.32
N ASP A 276 22.09 -1.06 5.40
CA ASP A 276 22.57 -1.92 6.49
C ASP A 276 22.39 -1.27 7.87
N GLN A 277 22.83 -0.03 8.05
CA GLN A 277 22.72 0.68 9.33
C GLN A 277 21.27 0.80 9.81
N THR A 278 20.36 1.23 8.93
CA THR A 278 18.93 1.36 9.27
C THR A 278 18.30 -0.01 9.56
N ARG A 279 18.69 -1.05 8.83
CA ARG A 279 18.24 -2.42 9.11
C ARG A 279 18.71 -2.93 10.46
N THR A 280 19.95 -2.64 10.85
CA THR A 280 20.49 -2.98 12.16
C THR A 280 19.72 -2.25 13.26
N ILE A 281 19.52 -0.93 13.14
CA ILE A 281 18.70 -0.15 14.09
C ILE A 281 17.32 -0.78 14.26
N TYR A 282 16.65 -1.09 13.15
CA TYR A 282 15.32 -1.68 13.14
C TYR A 282 15.28 -3.04 13.84
N LEU A 283 16.20 -3.96 13.50
CA LEU A 283 16.24 -5.31 14.06
C LEU A 283 16.60 -5.32 15.54
N GLU A 284 17.53 -4.46 15.96
CA GLU A 284 17.89 -4.29 17.37
C GLU A 284 16.70 -3.75 18.19
N ALA A 285 15.96 -2.78 17.65
CA ALA A 285 14.72 -2.30 18.27
C ALA A 285 13.62 -3.39 18.30
N LEU A 286 13.50 -4.18 17.23
CA LEU A 286 12.55 -5.30 17.17
C LEU A 286 12.89 -6.40 18.18
N ALA A 287 14.16 -6.68 18.43
CA ALA A 287 14.60 -7.68 19.40
C ALA A 287 14.32 -7.30 20.86
N LYS A 288 14.00 -6.04 21.13
CA LYS A 288 13.54 -5.56 22.45
C LYS A 288 12.09 -5.92 22.73
N GLN A 289 11.32 -6.28 21.71
CA GLN A 289 9.92 -6.65 21.83
C GLN A 289 9.77 -8.12 22.27
N GLU A 290 8.54 -8.52 22.61
CA GLU A 290 8.26 -9.91 22.93
C GLU A 290 8.59 -10.86 21.76
N GLN A 291 9.03 -12.08 22.08
CA GLN A 291 9.47 -13.05 21.07
C GLN A 291 8.39 -13.35 20.01
N HIS A 292 7.12 -13.40 20.42
CA HIS A 292 6.01 -13.65 19.48
C HIS A 292 5.86 -12.50 18.48
N PHE A 293 5.96 -11.26 18.96
CA PHE A 293 5.93 -10.06 18.12
C PHE A 293 7.12 -10.03 17.15
N PHE A 294 8.34 -10.29 17.65
CA PHE A 294 9.54 -10.40 16.80
C PHE A 294 9.31 -11.40 15.66
N ASN A 295 8.83 -12.60 15.98
CA ASN A 295 8.61 -13.66 15.00
C ASN A 295 7.58 -13.26 13.92
N GLN A 296 6.46 -12.65 14.33
CA GLN A 296 5.41 -12.23 13.42
C GLN A 296 5.89 -11.14 12.47
N ILE A 297 6.54 -10.09 13.00
CA ILE A 297 7.02 -8.97 12.21
C ILE A 297 8.15 -9.39 11.28
N PHE A 298 9.09 -10.22 11.75
CA PHE A 298 10.16 -10.74 10.92
C PHE A 298 9.63 -11.59 9.76
N ALA A 299 8.65 -12.47 10.02
CA ALA A 299 8.02 -13.28 8.99
C ALA A 299 7.30 -12.41 7.93
N ASP A 300 6.57 -11.38 8.35
CA ASP A 300 5.86 -10.47 7.45
C ASP A 300 6.82 -9.64 6.55
N ILE A 301 7.97 -9.21 7.07
CA ILE A 301 8.96 -8.47 6.28
C ILE A 301 9.72 -9.40 5.32
N VAL A 302 10.13 -10.59 5.76
CA VAL A 302 10.85 -11.56 4.93
C VAL A 302 10.00 -12.07 3.76
N ALA A 303 8.68 -11.99 3.87
CA ALA A 303 7.76 -12.26 2.76
C ALA A 303 7.89 -11.24 1.60
N ILE A 304 8.40 -10.03 1.84
CA ILE A 304 8.53 -8.98 0.83
C ILE A 304 9.73 -9.29 -0.08
N PRO A 305 9.54 -9.60 -1.38
CA PRO A 305 10.65 -10.02 -2.26
C PRO A 305 11.80 -9.02 -2.34
N ALA A 306 11.49 -7.73 -2.31
CA ALA A 306 12.46 -6.65 -2.52
C ALA A 306 13.46 -6.44 -1.37
N ILE A 307 13.26 -7.07 -0.21
CA ILE A 307 14.13 -6.96 0.97
C ILE A 307 14.46 -8.32 1.60
N ARG A 308 13.90 -9.41 1.05
CA ARG A 308 14.00 -10.76 1.60
C ARG A 308 15.45 -11.19 1.79
N THR A 309 16.28 -10.98 0.78
CA THR A 309 17.69 -11.41 0.80
C THR A 309 18.45 -10.70 1.91
N GLU A 310 18.30 -9.38 2.01
CA GLU A 310 18.93 -8.53 3.01
C GLU A 310 18.53 -8.95 4.42
N MET A 311 17.24 -9.24 4.65
CA MET A 311 16.74 -9.72 5.96
C MET A 311 17.23 -11.13 6.30
N LEU A 312 17.33 -12.04 5.33
CA LEU A 312 17.86 -13.37 5.58
C LEU A 312 19.38 -13.37 5.83
N MET A 313 20.11 -12.43 5.21
CA MET A 313 21.55 -12.29 5.44
C MET A 313 21.85 -11.80 6.86
N THR A 314 21.01 -10.95 7.46
CA THR A 314 21.21 -10.52 8.87
C THR A 314 21.12 -11.68 9.85
N LEU A 315 20.42 -12.78 9.51
CA LEU A 315 20.38 -14.00 10.33
C LEU A 315 21.76 -14.66 10.50
N ARG A 316 22.75 -14.30 9.68
CA ARG A 316 24.12 -14.84 9.72
C ARG A 316 25.17 -13.82 10.12
N ASP A 317 24.79 -12.57 10.40
CA ASP A 317 25.74 -11.51 10.76
C ASP A 317 26.44 -11.83 12.10
N PRO A 318 27.78 -11.90 12.18
CA PRO A 318 28.46 -12.12 13.45
C PRO A 318 28.39 -10.92 14.40
N ASN A 319 28.08 -9.71 13.93
CA ASN A 319 28.17 -8.45 14.69
C ASN A 319 26.83 -8.01 15.28
N ARG A 320 25.99 -8.96 15.72
CA ARG A 320 24.68 -8.66 16.35
C ARG A 320 24.78 -8.60 17.86
N SER A 321 23.89 -7.83 18.50
CA SER A 321 23.78 -7.87 19.96
C SER A 321 23.40 -9.26 20.48
N GLU A 322 23.66 -9.51 21.76
CA GLU A 322 23.17 -10.73 22.42
C GLU A 322 21.64 -10.83 22.39
N GLN A 323 20.95 -9.68 22.48
CA GLN A 323 19.49 -9.62 22.49
C GLN A 323 18.93 -10.04 21.13
N LEU A 324 19.47 -9.47 20.04
CA LEU A 324 19.09 -9.85 18.69
C LEU A 324 19.45 -11.30 18.39
N SER A 325 20.59 -11.80 18.87
CA SER A 325 20.99 -13.20 18.74
C SER A 325 20.00 -14.15 19.44
N LYS A 326 19.53 -13.80 20.65
CA LYS A 326 18.50 -14.55 21.37
C LYS A 326 17.15 -14.55 20.64
N ALA A 327 16.71 -13.38 20.15
CA ALA A 327 15.46 -13.24 19.40
C ALA A 327 15.47 -14.10 18.11
N ILE A 328 16.59 -14.08 17.38
CA ILE A 328 16.79 -14.92 16.18
C ILE A 328 16.84 -16.41 16.54
N GLY A 329 17.48 -16.78 17.65
CA GLY A 329 17.44 -18.15 18.17
C GLY A 329 16.02 -18.62 18.48
N GLY A 330 15.16 -17.73 18.99
CA GLY A 330 13.74 -18.00 19.23
C GLY A 330 12.92 -18.22 17.96
N LEU A 331 13.27 -17.55 16.85
CA LEU A 331 12.65 -17.76 15.55
C LEU A 331 12.81 -19.20 15.06
N PHE A 332 14.02 -19.77 15.18
CA PHE A 332 14.30 -21.13 14.74
C PHE A 332 13.64 -22.23 15.59
N LYS A 333 13.32 -21.94 16.86
CA LYS A 333 12.62 -22.89 17.73
C LYS A 333 11.17 -23.11 17.30
N VAL A 334 10.52 -22.08 16.77
CA VAL A 334 9.14 -22.15 16.29
C VAL A 334 9.05 -22.88 14.96
N THR A 335 10.00 -22.69 14.03
CA THR A 335 10.04 -23.43 12.75
C THR A 335 10.39 -24.92 12.86
N LYS A 336 10.84 -25.39 14.03
CA LYS A 336 11.16 -26.82 14.28
C LYS A 336 10.02 -27.57 14.98
N ALA A 337 9.03 -26.86 15.51
CA ALA A 337 7.80 -27.41 16.07
C ALA A 337 6.73 -27.41 14.97
#